data_AF-A0A916R2F5-F1
#
_entry.id   AF-A0A916R2F5-F1
#
_cell.length_a   1.000
_cell.length_b   1.000
_cell.length_c   1.000
_cell.angle_alpha   90.00
_cell.angle_beta   90.00
_cell.angle_gamma   90.00
#
_symmetry.space_group_name_H-M   'P 1'
#
loop_
_entity.id
_entity.type
_entity.pdbx_description
1 polymer ?
#
loop_
_entity_poly.entity_id
_entity_poly.type
_entity_poly.pdbx_seq_one_letter_code
_entity_poly.pdbx_strand_id
1 'polypeptide(L)'
;MDEKINPDLLTAKQPENFQGYFDTVTKFSSTTARVNGWVNQVKSPKLKVQSKENVQIKCIAILNQENVVKGFGMSGFPRADVAELLGGEYELSGWKGYIQASKNDVLTAYVKLKNSQDWIALTNQHSFEN
;
A
#
# COMPACT_ATOMS: atom_id res chain seq x y z
N MET A 1 -6.84 21.73 5.85
CA MET A 1 -5.40 21.72 5.54
C MET A 1 -5.07 20.29 5.21
N ASP A 2 -4.66 19.99 3.98
CA ASP A 2 -4.35 18.61 3.61
C ASP A 2 -3.04 18.22 4.28
N GLU A 3 -3.01 17.06 4.94
CA GLU A 3 -1.86 16.60 5.69
C GLU A 3 -0.74 16.17 4.74
N LYS A 4 0.47 16.70 4.94
CA LYS A 4 1.67 16.32 4.18
C LYS A 4 2.56 15.44 5.05
N ILE A 5 2.99 14.30 4.50
CA ILE A 5 4.00 13.45 5.15
C ILE A 5 5.40 14.01 4.87
N ASN A 6 6.26 14.06 5.89
CA ASN A 6 7.65 14.48 5.73
C ASN A 6 8.36 13.55 4.70
N PRO A 7 8.91 14.09 3.59
CA PRO A 7 9.67 13.32 2.60
C PRO A 7 10.79 12.46 3.20
N ASP A 8 11.43 12.90 4.28
CA ASP A 8 12.54 12.17 4.93
C ASP A 8 12.10 10.83 5.53
N LEU A 9 10.79 10.66 5.74
CA LEU A 9 10.20 9.41 6.23
C LEU A 9 9.76 8.49 5.10
N LEU A 10 9.90 8.88 3.83
CA LEU A 10 9.42 8.13 2.68
C LEU A 10 10.56 7.33 2.04
N THR A 11 10.41 6.00 2.05
CA THR A 11 11.33 5.08 1.37
C THR A 11 10.72 4.65 0.04
N ALA A 12 11.34 5.08 -1.06
CA ALA A 12 10.86 4.76 -2.41
C ALA A 12 11.12 3.29 -2.82
N LYS A 13 12.12 2.64 -2.23
CA LYS A 13 12.51 1.26 -2.56
C LYS A 13 11.98 0.29 -1.51
N GLN A 14 11.33 -0.77 -1.96
CA GLN A 14 10.91 -1.85 -1.07
C GLN A 14 12.15 -2.64 -0.58
N PRO A 15 12.23 -2.95 0.72
CA PRO A 15 13.27 -3.83 1.24
C PRO A 15 13.06 -5.26 0.74
N GLU A 16 14.13 -6.07 0.68
CA GLU A 16 14.11 -7.41 0.06
C GLU A 16 13.07 -8.37 0.64
N ASN A 17 12.74 -8.21 1.92
CA ASN A 17 11.77 -9.03 2.65
C ASN A 17 10.35 -8.45 2.62
N PHE A 18 10.05 -7.57 1.67
CA PHE A 18 8.79 -6.89 1.56
C PHE A 18 8.37 -6.80 0.10
N GLN A 19 7.10 -7.13 -0.17
CA GLN A 19 6.53 -6.99 -1.49
C GLN A 19 5.12 -6.44 -1.38
N GLY A 20 4.80 -5.44 -2.20
CA GLY A 20 3.43 -4.96 -2.31
C GLY A 20 3.22 -4.09 -3.52
N TYR A 21 1.98 -4.04 -3.97
CA TYR A 21 1.55 -3.36 -5.19
C TYR A 21 0.34 -2.48 -4.90
N PHE A 22 0.32 -1.34 -5.59
CA PHE A 22 -0.86 -0.53 -5.81
C PHE A 22 -1.48 -0.95 -7.14
N ASP A 23 -2.53 -1.78 -7.08
CA ASP A 23 -3.04 -2.46 -8.27
C ASP A 23 -3.89 -1.55 -9.12
N THR A 24 -4.93 -0.95 -8.53
CA THR A 24 -5.94 -0.24 -9.32
C THR A 24 -6.51 1.00 -8.62
N VAL A 25 -6.88 1.97 -9.47
CA VAL A 25 -7.68 3.16 -9.12
C VAL A 25 -8.96 3.14 -9.94
N THR A 26 -10.09 2.88 -9.30
CA THR A 26 -11.43 2.89 -9.93
C THR A 26 -12.16 4.18 -9.59
N LYS A 27 -12.30 5.08 -10.58
CA LYS A 27 -12.97 6.37 -10.39
C LYS A 27 -14.49 6.21 -10.32
N PHE A 28 -15.12 6.99 -9.44
CA PHE A 28 -16.58 7.15 -9.36
C PHE A 28 -17.03 8.57 -9.76
N SER A 29 -16.13 9.55 -9.62
CA SER A 29 -16.36 10.94 -9.99
C SER A 29 -15.06 11.57 -10.50
N SER A 30 -15.10 12.86 -10.84
CA SER A 30 -13.91 13.63 -11.22
C SER A 30 -12.89 13.79 -10.08
N THR A 31 -13.26 13.50 -8.84
CA THR A 31 -12.38 13.68 -7.67
C THR A 31 -12.31 12.48 -6.74
N THR A 32 -13.16 11.47 -6.90
CA THR A 32 -13.27 10.35 -5.95
C THR A 32 -13.03 9.01 -6.63
N ALA A 33 -12.25 8.15 -5.98
CA ALA A 33 -12.00 6.80 -6.45
C ALA A 33 -11.86 5.79 -5.32
N ARG A 34 -12.13 4.53 -5.64
CA ARG A 34 -11.73 3.37 -4.85
C ARG A 34 -10.35 2.93 -5.31
N VAL A 35 -9.51 2.58 -4.36
CA VAL A 35 -8.17 2.07 -4.58
C VAL A 35 -8.02 0.71 -3.93
N ASN A 36 -7.16 -0.13 -4.49
CA ASN A 36 -6.79 -1.39 -3.87
C ASN A 36 -5.42 -1.86 -4.34
N GLY A 37 -4.91 -2.83 -3.60
CA GLY A 37 -3.68 -3.52 -3.91
C GLY A 37 -3.47 -4.66 -2.93
N TRP A 38 -2.20 -5.05 -2.78
CA TRP A 38 -1.80 -6.04 -1.80
C TRP A 38 -0.42 -5.73 -1.26
N VAL A 39 -0.11 -6.26 -0.08
CA VAL A 39 1.18 -6.08 0.58
C VAL A 39 1.41 -7.21 1.56
N ASN A 40 2.62 -7.76 1.56
CA ASN A 40 3.06 -8.75 2.52
C ASN A 40 4.54 -8.59 2.87
N GLN A 41 4.92 -9.03 4.07
CA GLN A 41 6.32 -9.23 4.42
C GLN A 41 6.72 -10.65 3.98
N VAL A 42 7.60 -10.73 3.00
CA VAL A 42 8.12 -12.01 2.49
C VAL A 42 8.98 -12.64 3.58
N LYS A 43 8.63 -13.86 4.00
CA LYS A 43 9.49 -14.62 4.93
C LYS A 43 10.79 -14.97 4.22
N SER A 44 11.92 -14.49 4.72
CA SER A 44 13.22 -15.01 4.30
C SER A 44 13.25 -16.53 4.54
N PRO A 45 13.71 -17.36 3.58
CA PRO A 45 13.77 -18.82 3.73
C PRO A 45 14.57 -19.30 4.97
N LYS A 46 15.39 -18.42 5.55
CA LYS A 46 16.27 -18.69 6.69
C LYS A 46 15.60 -18.52 8.07
N LEU A 47 14.42 -17.90 8.17
CA LEU A 47 13.72 -17.74 9.44
C LEU A 47 12.46 -18.62 9.49
N LYS A 48 12.61 -19.82 10.06
CA LYS A 48 11.49 -20.61 10.57
C LYS A 48 10.94 -19.93 11.82
N VAL A 49 10.13 -18.88 11.65
CA VAL A 49 9.33 -18.31 12.73
C VAL A 49 7.89 -18.75 12.57
N GLN A 50 7.47 -19.58 13.52
CA GLN A 50 6.07 -19.81 13.86
C GLN A 50 5.50 -18.53 14.47
N SER A 51 4.96 -17.62 13.67
CA SER A 51 4.03 -16.63 14.21
C SER A 51 2.93 -16.35 13.20
N LYS A 52 1.70 -16.47 13.70
CA LYS A 52 0.45 -16.07 13.06
C LYS A 52 0.26 -14.55 13.08
N GLU A 53 1.31 -13.76 13.32
CA GLU A 53 1.28 -12.31 13.18
C GLU A 53 1.56 -11.96 11.73
N ASN A 54 0.62 -12.33 10.87
CA ASN A 54 0.66 -11.97 9.47
C ASN A 54 0.46 -10.45 9.37
N VAL A 55 1.57 -9.76 9.16
CA VAL A 55 1.69 -8.39 8.67
C VAL A 55 1.43 -7.30 9.71
N GLN A 56 2.52 -6.74 10.26
CA GLN A 56 2.54 -5.58 11.16
C GLN A 56 2.20 -4.26 10.46
N ILE A 57 1.24 -4.23 9.54
CA ILE A 57 0.77 -2.98 8.94
C ILE A 57 0.05 -2.18 10.01
N LYS A 58 0.52 -0.96 10.21
CA LYS A 58 -0.14 0.06 11.02
C LYS A 58 -1.13 0.86 10.18
N CYS A 59 -0.74 1.23 8.97
CA CYS A 59 -1.52 2.10 8.11
C CYS A 59 -1.07 1.96 6.65
N ILE A 60 -1.99 2.22 5.72
CA ILE A 60 -1.68 2.45 4.30
C ILE A 60 -2.22 3.83 3.95
N ALA A 61 -1.35 4.71 3.46
CA ALA A 61 -1.70 6.05 3.01
C ALA A 61 -1.47 6.16 1.50
N ILE A 62 -2.36 6.86 0.80
CA ILE A 62 -2.20 7.17 -0.61
C ILE A 62 -1.82 8.64 -0.70
N LEU A 63 -0.64 8.91 -1.24
CA LEU A 63 -0.10 10.26 -1.38
C LEU A 63 -0.07 10.67 -2.85
N ASN A 64 -0.15 11.96 -3.13
CA ASN A 64 0.25 12.49 -4.43
C ASN A 64 1.77 12.77 -4.49
N GLN A 65 2.24 13.26 -5.64
CA GLN A 65 3.64 13.63 -5.88
C GLN A 65 4.17 14.74 -4.95
N GLU A 66 3.30 15.49 -4.29
CA GLU A 66 3.67 16.52 -3.30
C GLU A 66 3.60 16.00 -1.85
N ASN A 67 3.46 14.68 -1.68
CA ASN A 67 3.33 13.98 -0.41
C ASN A 67 2.08 14.36 0.40
N VAL A 68 1.07 14.92 -0.28
CA VAL A 68 -0.25 15.21 0.31
C VAL A 68 -1.05 13.93 0.41
N VAL A 69 -1.60 13.64 1.60
CA VAL A 69 -2.50 12.51 1.81
C VAL A 69 -3.81 12.72 1.03
N LYS A 70 -4.10 11.78 0.13
CA LYS A 70 -5.33 11.73 -0.67
C LYS A 70 -6.34 10.71 -0.14
N GLY A 71 -5.89 9.79 0.71
CA GLY A 71 -6.76 8.85 1.40
C GLY A 71 -5.98 7.73 2.09
N PHE A 72 -6.73 6.77 2.65
CA PHE A 72 -6.18 5.66 3.41
C PHE A 72 -6.75 4.32 2.95
N GLY A 73 -5.98 3.27 3.16
CA GLY A 73 -6.36 1.88 2.91
C GLY A 73 -6.44 1.06 4.19
N MET A 74 -7.43 0.17 4.26
CA MET A 74 -7.52 -0.91 5.25
C MET A 74 -6.93 -2.19 4.66
N SER A 75 -6.07 -2.87 5.42
CA SER A 75 -5.50 -4.18 5.07
C SER A 75 -6.34 -5.34 5.60
N GLY A 76 -5.96 -6.57 5.22
CA GLY A 76 -6.59 -7.81 5.69
C GLY A 76 -7.67 -8.35 4.76
N PHE A 77 -7.74 -7.87 3.52
CA PHE A 77 -8.69 -8.35 2.54
C PHE A 77 -8.17 -9.61 1.81
N PRO A 78 -9.06 -10.55 1.45
CA PRO A 78 -8.69 -11.74 0.69
C PRO A 78 -8.06 -11.42 -0.68
N ARG A 79 -7.00 -12.16 -1.03
CA ARG A 79 -6.31 -12.17 -2.33
C ARG A 79 -5.92 -13.59 -2.73
N ALA A 80 -6.93 -14.37 -3.10
CA ALA A 80 -6.76 -15.75 -3.55
C ALA A 80 -5.86 -15.85 -4.80
N ASP A 81 -5.98 -14.88 -5.71
CA ASP A 81 -5.14 -14.75 -6.91
C ASP A 81 -3.65 -14.61 -6.56
N VAL A 82 -3.32 -13.78 -5.57
CA VAL A 82 -1.94 -13.60 -5.11
C VAL A 82 -1.45 -14.83 -4.36
N ALA A 83 -2.32 -15.43 -3.54
CA ALA A 83 -1.99 -16.62 -2.77
C ALA A 83 -1.73 -17.85 -3.66
N GLU A 84 -2.46 -17.99 -4.76
CA GLU A 84 -2.24 -19.06 -5.75
C GLU A 84 -0.85 -18.95 -6.39
N LEU A 85 -0.39 -17.72 -6.65
CA LEU A 85 0.90 -17.47 -7.31
C LEU A 85 2.09 -17.48 -6.36
N LEU A 86 1.91 -16.97 -5.13
CA LEU A 86 3.02 -16.68 -4.21
C LEU A 86 2.99 -17.47 -2.90
N GLY A 87 1.88 -18.15 -2.57
CA GLY A 87 1.73 -18.97 -1.37
C GLY A 87 0.58 -18.53 -0.44
N GLY A 88 0.10 -19.46 0.38
CA GLY A 88 -1.06 -19.24 1.27
C GLY A 88 -0.89 -18.12 2.30
N GLU A 89 0.34 -17.73 2.63
CA GLU A 89 0.62 -16.59 3.50
C GLU A 89 0.18 -15.24 2.91
N TYR A 90 -0.11 -15.16 1.61
CA TYR A 90 -0.64 -13.98 0.94
C TYR A 90 -2.17 -13.91 0.93
N GLU A 91 -2.87 -14.91 1.49
CA GLU A 91 -4.34 -14.98 1.46
C GLU A 91 -5.02 -13.70 1.95
N LEU A 92 -4.49 -13.06 3.00
CA LEU A 92 -5.04 -11.82 3.58
C LEU A 92 -4.18 -10.59 3.30
N SER A 93 -3.34 -10.64 2.27
CA SER A 93 -2.42 -9.53 1.91
C SER A 93 -3.12 -8.32 1.29
N GLY A 94 -4.39 -8.44 0.93
CA GLY A 94 -5.13 -7.40 0.24
C GLY A 94 -5.39 -6.17 1.09
N TRP A 95 -5.44 -5.01 0.44
CA TRP A 95 -5.94 -3.78 1.02
C TRP A 95 -6.88 -3.04 0.08
N LYS A 96 -7.81 -2.28 0.66
CA LYS A 96 -8.78 -1.47 -0.07
C LYS A 96 -8.93 -0.12 0.62
N GLY A 97 -9.15 0.93 -0.17
CA GLY A 97 -9.31 2.29 0.34
C GLY A 97 -10.15 3.16 -0.59
N TYR A 98 -10.38 4.38 -0.13
CA TYR A 98 -10.99 5.44 -0.92
C TYR A 98 -10.10 6.67 -0.87
N ILE A 99 -10.07 7.41 -1.97
CA ILE A 99 -9.28 8.62 -2.09
C ILE A 99 -10.13 9.76 -2.64
N GLN A 100 -9.71 10.97 -2.32
CA GLN A 100 -10.06 12.18 -3.02
C GLN A 100 -8.80 12.76 -3.68
N ALA A 101 -8.81 12.90 -5.00
CA ALA A 101 -7.65 13.33 -5.79
C ALA A 101 -8.07 14.33 -6.89
N SER A 102 -7.08 15.09 -7.36
CA SER A 102 -7.22 16.06 -8.45
C SER A 102 -6.70 15.46 -9.76
N LYS A 103 -7.14 16.00 -10.90
CA LYS A 103 -6.83 15.50 -12.26
C LYS A 103 -5.33 15.29 -12.56
N ASN A 104 -4.44 16.01 -11.86
CA ASN A 104 -3.00 15.96 -12.08
C ASN A 104 -2.24 15.27 -10.92
N ASP A 105 -2.95 14.63 -9.99
CA ASP A 105 -2.28 13.87 -8.95
C ASP A 105 -1.69 12.57 -9.53
N VAL A 106 -0.40 12.35 -9.29
CA VAL A 106 0.26 11.05 -9.47
C VAL A 106 0.31 10.38 -8.11
N LEU A 107 -0.39 9.25 -7.99
CA LEU A 107 -0.67 8.61 -6.73
C LEU A 107 0.31 7.48 -6.45
N THR A 108 0.85 7.47 -5.23
CA THR A 108 1.68 6.39 -4.69
C THR A 108 1.05 5.90 -3.39
N ALA A 109 0.91 4.59 -3.23
CA ALA A 109 0.50 4.00 -1.96
C ALA A 109 1.75 3.74 -1.10
N TYR A 110 1.68 4.12 0.16
CA TYR A 110 2.72 3.91 1.15
C TYR A 110 2.19 3.09 2.31
N VAL A 111 3.00 2.18 2.81
CA VAL A 111 2.68 1.41 4.01
C VAL A 111 3.52 1.88 5.19
N LYS A 112 2.91 1.96 6.37
CA LYS A 112 3.61 2.13 7.64
C LYS A 112 3.52 0.85 8.45
N LEU A 113 4.65 0.36 8.93
CA LEU A 113 4.71 -0.80 9.81
C LEU A 113 4.65 -0.36 11.29
N LYS A 114 4.12 -1.21 12.18
CA LYS A 114 3.94 -0.88 13.61
C LYS A 114 5.26 -0.52 14.31
N ASN A 115 6.36 -1.16 13.90
CA ASN A 115 7.69 -0.99 14.49
C ASN A 115 8.67 -0.24 13.58
N SER A 116 8.17 0.50 12.59
CA SER A 116 8.98 1.33 11.70
C SER A 116 8.55 2.80 11.75
N GLN A 117 9.52 3.71 11.67
CA GLN A 117 9.23 5.12 11.44
C GLN A 117 8.94 5.41 9.97
N ASP A 118 9.55 4.64 9.07
CA ASP A 118 9.52 4.87 7.64
C ASP A 118 8.21 4.37 7.01
N TRP A 119 7.84 5.06 5.94
CA TRP A 119 6.78 4.73 5.01
C TRP A 119 7.40 4.09 3.78
N ILE A 120 6.99 2.88 3.45
CA ILE A 120 7.55 2.13 2.31
C ILE A 120 6.58 2.26 1.14
N ALA A 121 7.07 2.75 -0.01
CA ALA A 121 6.29 2.84 -1.23
C ALA A 121 5.93 1.45 -1.77
N LEU A 122 4.67 1.25 -2.11
CA LEU A 122 4.22 0.09 -2.87
C LEU A 122 4.56 0.26 -4.35
N THR A 123 4.65 -0.87 -5.07
CA THR A 123 4.97 -0.89 -6.49
C THR A 123 3.79 -0.31 -7.29
N ASN A 124 4.13 0.35 -8.40
CA ASN A 124 3.25 1.09 -9.29
C ASN A 124 2.78 2.44 -8.73
N GLN A 125 2.70 3.40 -9.64
CA GLN A 125 2.05 4.69 -9.43
C GLN A 125 0.86 4.80 -10.39
N HIS A 126 -0.12 5.62 -10.03
CA HIS A 126 -1.31 5.83 -10.85
C HIS A 126 -1.56 7.31 -11.05
N SER A 127 -1.58 7.76 -12.30
CA SER A 127 -2.04 9.11 -12.64
C SER A 127 -3.56 9.19 -12.50
N PHE A 128 -4.05 10.25 -11.85
CA PHE A 128 -5.48 10.50 -11.71
C PHE A 128 -6.07 11.25 -12.92
N GLU A 129 -5.64 10.89 -14.14
CA GLU A 129 -6.08 11.52 -15.40
C GLU A 129 -7.48 11.07 -15.83
N ASN A 130 -8.27 11.97 -16.43
CA ASN A 130 -9.64 11.68 -16.90
C ASN A 130 -9.65 10.76 -18.11
#